data_AF-A0A653K492-F1
#
_entry.id   AF-A0A653K492-F1
#
_cell.length_a   1.000
_cell.length_b   1.000
_cell.length_c   1.000
_cell.angle_alpha   90.00
_cell.angle_beta   90.00
_cell.angle_gamma   90.00
#
_symmetry.space_group_name_H-M   'P 1'
#
loop_
_entity.id
_entity.type
_entity.pdbx_description
1 polymer ?
#
loop_
_entity_poly.entity_id
_entity_poly.type
_entity_poly.pdbx_seq_one_letter_code
_entity_poly.pdbx_strand_id
1 'polypeptide(L)'
;MNAQQLIKSYIFQRGLEIYDRFLPVMVEKLSLDNSATIEDVLKAITAENIDSLYNEFEWEDAIQDGRNETRSCGTKTNLKPDVFSRNYEVDNVAMLINGQWVSWDYIYGGGKHSDPDNDYDWIQYAKLVNCTEEQVTVTKYTFSEVEA
;
A
#
# COMPACT_ATOMS: atom_id res chain seq x y z
N MET A 1 1.77 11.27 10.74
CA MET A 1 0.77 10.27 10.28
C MET A 1 1.07 8.94 10.96
N ASN A 2 0.03 8.18 11.30
CA ASN A 2 0.19 6.78 11.72
C ASN A 2 0.29 5.85 10.49
N ALA A 3 0.46 4.54 10.70
CA ALA A 3 0.59 3.57 9.60
C ALA A 3 -0.60 3.57 8.62
N GLN A 4 -1.83 3.62 9.14
CA GLN A 4 -3.06 3.64 8.33
C GLN A 4 -3.13 4.91 7.48
N GLN A 5 -2.82 6.05 8.07
CA GLN A 5 -2.79 7.35 7.40
C GLN A 5 -1.69 7.41 6.32
N LEU A 6 -0.53 6.79 6.55
CA LEU A 6 0.52 6.68 5.53
C LEU A 6 0.06 5.85 4.33
N ILE A 7 -0.62 4.72 4.57
CA ILE A 7 -1.21 3.92 3.48
C ILE A 7 -2.23 4.75 2.71
N LYS A 8 -3.15 5.43 3.38
CA LYS A 8 -4.15 6.29 2.72
C LYS A 8 -3.48 7.39 1.89
N SER A 9 -2.43 8.04 2.42
CA SER A 9 -1.64 9.03 1.68
C SER A 9 -1.00 8.44 0.41
N TYR A 10 -0.44 7.23 0.51
CA TYR A 10 0.10 6.53 -0.65
C TYR A 10 -0.98 6.13 -1.67
N ILE A 11 -2.18 5.76 -1.21
CA ILE A 11 -3.33 5.49 -2.08
C ILE A 11 -3.71 6.76 -2.88
N PHE A 12 -3.76 7.93 -2.24
CA PHE A 12 -3.96 9.19 -2.95
C PHE A 12 -2.87 9.47 -3.98
N GLN A 13 -1.60 9.21 -3.63
CA GLN A 13 -0.49 9.33 -4.59
C GLN A 13 -0.71 8.42 -5.80
N ARG A 14 -1.01 7.13 -5.60
CA ARG A 14 -1.30 6.20 -6.70
C ARG A 14 -2.48 6.68 -7.55
N GLY A 15 -3.58 7.09 -6.93
CA GLY A 15 -4.74 7.61 -7.65
C GLY A 15 -4.41 8.82 -8.51
N LEU A 16 -3.63 9.77 -8.00
CA LEU A 16 -3.16 10.95 -8.74
C LEU A 16 -2.21 10.61 -9.90
N GLU A 17 -1.38 9.57 -9.73
CA GLU A 17 -0.44 9.12 -10.76
C GLU A 17 -1.11 8.31 -11.88
N ILE A 18 -2.20 7.59 -11.57
CA ILE A 18 -2.95 6.77 -12.54
C ILE A 18 -3.99 7.62 -13.29
N TYR A 19 -4.66 8.54 -12.59
CA TYR A 19 -5.80 9.29 -13.11
C TYR A 19 -5.50 10.79 -13.18
N ASP A 20 -5.09 11.27 -14.37
CA ASP A 20 -4.88 12.70 -14.63
C ASP A 20 -6.09 13.57 -14.28
N ARG A 21 -7.31 13.03 -14.43
CA ARG A 21 -8.57 13.72 -14.08
C ARG A 21 -8.74 13.97 -12.59
N PHE A 22 -8.01 13.26 -11.73
CA PHE A 22 -8.17 13.34 -10.28
C PHE A 22 -7.44 14.53 -9.67
N LEU A 23 -6.35 14.98 -10.30
CA LEU A 23 -5.61 16.17 -9.86
C LEU A 23 -6.49 17.42 -9.72
N PRO A 24 -7.25 17.87 -10.74
CA PRO A 24 -8.09 19.07 -10.61
C PRO A 24 -9.17 18.92 -9.53
N VAL A 25 -9.70 17.72 -9.29
CA VAL A 25 -10.66 17.44 -8.22
C VAL A 25 -10.02 17.70 -6.85
N MET A 26 -8.81 17.19 -6.64
CA MET A 26 -8.09 17.39 -5.39
C MET A 26 -7.63 18.84 -5.20
N VAL A 27 -7.22 19.52 -6.27
CA VAL A 27 -6.87 20.96 -6.24
C VAL A 27 -8.05 21.80 -5.77
N GLU A 28 -9.23 21.58 -6.35
CA GLU A 28 -10.46 22.25 -5.90
C GLU A 28 -10.79 21.91 -4.45
N LYS A 29 -10.76 20.62 -4.10
CA LYS A 29 -11.11 20.12 -2.77
C LYS A 29 -10.23 20.72 -1.67
N LEU A 30 -8.94 20.81 -1.93
CA LEU A 30 -7.95 21.35 -1.00
C LEU A 30 -7.79 22.87 -1.13
N SER A 31 -8.58 23.52 -1.98
CA SER A 31 -8.54 24.97 -2.24
C SER A 31 -7.14 25.45 -2.63
N LEU A 32 -6.45 24.67 -3.45
CA LEU A 32 -5.12 24.98 -3.98
C LEU A 32 -5.22 25.84 -5.25
N ASP A 33 -4.09 26.43 -5.65
CA ASP A 33 -4.00 27.15 -6.92
C ASP A 33 -4.18 26.20 -8.11
N ASN A 34 -4.79 26.67 -9.20
CA ASN A 34 -5.04 25.85 -10.40
C ASN A 34 -3.75 25.36 -11.10
N SER A 35 -2.59 25.95 -10.78
CA SER A 35 -1.28 25.49 -11.24
C SER A 35 -0.62 24.45 -10.32
N ALA A 36 -1.28 24.05 -9.23
CA ALA A 36 -0.77 23.07 -8.29
C ALA A 36 -0.48 21.72 -8.97
N THR A 37 0.63 21.13 -8.54
CA THR A 37 1.09 19.82 -9.00
C THR A 37 0.62 18.70 -8.06
N ILE A 38 0.83 17.45 -8.45
CA ILE A 38 0.61 16.28 -7.58
C ILE A 38 1.35 16.45 -6.24
N GLU A 39 2.59 16.93 -6.29
CA GLU A 39 3.41 17.14 -5.08
C GLU A 39 2.81 18.20 -4.15
N ASP A 40 2.20 19.25 -4.70
CA ASP A 40 1.53 20.28 -3.89
C ASP A 40 0.27 19.72 -3.21
N VAL A 41 -0.50 18.89 -3.93
CA VAL A 41 -1.64 18.16 -3.39
C VAL A 41 -1.20 17.22 -2.27
N LEU A 42 -0.16 16.41 -2.50
CA LEU A 42 0.34 15.46 -1.50
C LEU A 42 0.86 16.17 -0.23
N LYS A 43 1.47 17.36 -0.36
CA LYS A 43 1.87 18.19 0.79
C LYS A 43 0.68 18.77 1.56
N ALA A 44 -0.43 19.05 0.88
CA ALA A 44 -1.65 19.56 1.49
C ALA A 44 -2.50 18.46 2.15
N ILE A 45 -2.22 17.19 1.86
CA ILE A 45 -2.77 16.04 2.59
C ILE A 45 -1.97 15.84 3.88
N THR A 46 -2.62 16.04 5.02
CA THR A 46 -2.01 16.01 6.35
C THR A 46 -2.63 14.92 7.22
N ALA A 47 -2.06 14.69 8.41
CA ALA A 47 -2.60 13.72 9.36
C ALA A 47 -4.00 14.11 9.86
N GLU A 48 -4.36 15.39 9.79
CA GLU A 48 -5.62 15.95 10.25
C GLU A 48 -6.75 15.78 9.24
N ASN A 49 -6.46 15.74 7.93
CA ASN A 49 -7.49 15.68 6.88
C ASN A 49 -7.56 14.34 6.14
N ILE A 50 -6.49 13.54 6.13
CA ILE A 50 -6.39 12.33 5.30
C ILE A 50 -7.53 11.34 5.53
N ASP A 51 -7.94 11.13 6.78
CA ASP A 51 -8.99 10.17 7.09
C ASP A 51 -10.36 10.65 6.56
N SER A 52 -10.64 11.95 6.65
CA SER A 52 -11.86 12.54 6.11
C SER A 52 -11.86 12.51 4.58
N LEU A 53 -10.73 12.86 3.95
CA LEU A 53 -10.59 12.83 2.50
C LEU A 53 -10.76 11.41 1.96
N TYR A 54 -10.12 10.44 2.61
CA TYR A 54 -10.20 9.04 2.20
C TYR A 54 -11.64 8.53 2.24
N ASN A 55 -12.40 8.83 3.29
CA ASN A 55 -13.80 8.43 3.40
C ASN A 55 -14.69 9.12 2.36
N GLU A 56 -14.41 10.40 2.04
CA GLU A 56 -15.18 11.16 1.07
C GLU A 56 -15.00 10.64 -0.36
N PHE A 57 -13.77 10.28 -0.72
CA PHE A 57 -13.43 9.77 -2.05
C PHE A 57 -13.36 8.24 -2.10
N GLU A 58 -13.89 7.53 -1.10
CA GLU A 58 -13.73 6.08 -1.00
C GLU A 58 -14.25 5.34 -2.24
N TRP A 59 -15.27 5.88 -2.92
CA TRP A 59 -15.88 5.31 -4.12
C TRP A 59 -15.36 5.88 -5.44
N GLU A 60 -14.39 6.81 -5.41
CA GLU A 60 -13.77 7.30 -6.64
C GLU A 60 -12.88 6.23 -7.26
N ASP A 61 -12.98 6.05 -8.58
CA ASP A 61 -12.17 5.06 -9.33
C ASP A 61 -10.67 5.22 -9.04
N ALA A 62 -10.20 6.46 -8.91
CA ALA A 62 -8.80 6.76 -8.61
C ALA A 62 -8.35 6.23 -7.25
N ILE A 63 -9.22 6.30 -6.23
CA ILE A 63 -8.95 5.80 -4.89
C ILE A 63 -9.10 4.28 -4.84
N GLN A 64 -10.09 3.72 -5.52
CA GLN A 64 -10.29 2.27 -5.59
C GLN A 64 -9.12 1.56 -6.28
N ASP A 65 -8.68 2.07 -7.44
CA ASP A 65 -7.52 1.49 -8.13
C ASP A 65 -6.22 1.73 -7.36
N GLY A 66 -6.03 2.94 -6.83
CA GLY A 66 -4.88 3.25 -5.97
C GLY A 66 -4.83 2.34 -4.74
N ARG A 67 -5.99 2.02 -4.15
CA ARG A 67 -6.14 1.08 -3.04
C ARG A 67 -5.77 -0.33 -3.45
N ASN A 68 -6.27 -0.81 -4.59
CA ASN A 68 -5.99 -2.16 -5.06
C ASN A 68 -4.51 -2.36 -5.44
N GLU A 69 -3.90 -1.37 -6.11
CA GLU A 69 -2.45 -1.36 -6.39
C GLU A 69 -1.64 -1.36 -5.09
N THR A 70 -2.02 -0.51 -4.13
CA THR A 70 -1.34 -0.45 -2.83
C THR A 70 -1.48 -1.76 -2.07
N ARG A 71 -2.67 -2.36 -2.03
CA ARG A 71 -2.91 -3.61 -1.31
C ARG A 71 -2.05 -4.75 -1.84
N SER A 72 -1.94 -4.85 -3.16
CA SER A 72 -1.27 -5.94 -3.87
C SER A 72 0.23 -5.70 -4.12
N CYS A 73 0.77 -4.60 -3.60
CA CYS A 73 2.20 -4.30 -3.64
C CYS A 73 2.89 -4.64 -2.31
N GLY A 74 4.18 -4.30 -2.24
CA GLY A 74 5.00 -4.54 -1.06
C GLY A 74 5.83 -5.81 -1.15
N THR A 75 6.81 -5.90 -0.26
CA THR A 75 7.69 -7.07 -0.15
C THR A 75 7.17 -7.97 0.96
N LYS A 76 7.01 -9.26 0.66
CA LYS A 76 6.63 -10.26 1.67
C LYS A 76 7.62 -10.24 2.84
N THR A 77 7.09 -10.15 4.04
CA THR A 77 7.86 -10.19 5.28
C THR A 77 7.78 -11.57 5.92
N ASN A 78 8.53 -11.76 7.01
CA ASN A 78 8.41 -12.93 7.89
C ASN A 78 7.58 -12.62 9.16
N LEU A 79 6.90 -11.47 9.21
CA LEU A 79 6.02 -11.14 10.31
C LEU A 79 4.74 -11.98 10.24
N LYS A 80 4.21 -12.32 11.41
CA LYS A 80 2.93 -13.02 11.51
C LYS A 80 1.79 -12.06 11.09
N PRO A 81 0.89 -12.49 10.20
CA PRO A 81 -0.35 -11.75 9.95
C PRO A 81 -1.22 -11.62 11.20
N ASP A 82 -1.90 -10.50 11.33
CA ASP A 82 -2.88 -10.23 12.37
C ASP A 82 -4.27 -10.78 11.99
N VAL A 83 -4.57 -10.82 10.69
CA VAL A 83 -5.80 -11.40 10.13
C VAL A 83 -5.67 -12.91 9.97
N PHE A 84 -6.70 -13.63 10.41
CA PHE A 84 -6.86 -15.05 10.15
C PHE A 84 -8.04 -15.29 9.20
N SER A 85 -7.81 -16.05 8.12
CA SER A 85 -8.87 -16.50 7.21
C SER A 85 -8.76 -18.00 6.97
N ARG A 86 -9.93 -18.66 6.81
CA ARG A 86 -10.02 -20.05 6.33
C ARG A 86 -10.25 -20.12 4.82
N ASN A 87 -10.66 -19.01 4.21
CA ASN A 87 -11.10 -18.94 2.81
C ASN A 87 -10.04 -18.28 1.92
N TYR A 88 -9.09 -17.57 2.53
CA TYR A 88 -8.07 -16.77 1.86
C TYR A 88 -6.68 -17.10 2.39
N GLU A 89 -5.69 -16.93 1.52
CA GLU A 89 -4.29 -16.87 1.90
C GLU A 89 -4.00 -15.49 2.47
N VAL A 90 -3.12 -15.43 3.47
CA VAL A 90 -2.75 -14.19 4.15
C VAL A 90 -1.24 -14.13 4.31
N ASP A 91 -0.63 -13.11 3.70
CA ASP A 91 0.78 -12.80 3.87
C ASP A 91 0.93 -11.40 4.50
N ASN A 92 1.90 -11.21 5.40
CA ASN A 92 2.24 -9.87 5.85
C ASN A 92 3.28 -9.27 4.90
N VAL A 93 2.95 -8.14 4.27
CA VAL A 93 3.82 -7.43 3.32
C VAL A 93 4.20 -6.07 3.88
N ALA A 94 5.32 -5.50 3.44
CA ALA A 94 5.74 -4.16 3.84
C ALA A 94 6.31 -3.34 2.67
N MET A 95 6.20 -2.01 2.79
CA MET A 95 6.73 -1.03 1.84
C MET A 95 7.26 0.21 2.58
N LEU A 96 8.28 0.85 1.99
CA LEU A 96 8.75 2.16 2.44
C LEU A 96 7.83 3.25 1.89
N ILE A 97 7.11 3.93 2.77
CA ILE A 97 6.17 5.02 2.44
C ILE A 97 6.59 6.26 3.24
N ASN A 98 6.86 7.37 2.54
CA ASN A 98 7.32 8.63 3.15
C ASN A 98 8.46 8.45 4.17
N GLY A 99 9.42 7.56 3.85
CA GLY A 99 10.58 7.29 4.70
C GLY A 99 10.33 6.37 5.90
N GLN A 100 9.10 5.85 6.07
CA GLN A 100 8.76 4.89 7.12
C GLN A 100 8.34 3.56 6.50
N TRP A 101 8.81 2.45 7.08
CA TRP A 101 8.34 1.13 6.68
C TRP A 101 6.97 0.87 7.29
N VAL A 102 6.00 0.60 6.43
CA VAL A 102 4.63 0.27 6.80
C VAL A 102 4.35 -1.15 6.34
N SER A 103 3.81 -1.99 7.23
CA SER A 103 3.37 -3.34 6.89
C SER A 103 1.86 -3.50 7.06
N TRP A 104 1.27 -4.38 6.26
CA TRP A 104 -0.15 -4.74 6.30
C TRP A 104 -0.33 -6.21 5.89
N ASP A 105 -1.51 -6.73 6.15
CA ASP A 105 -1.87 -8.09 5.74
C ASP A 105 -2.45 -8.08 4.33
N TYR A 106 -1.73 -8.67 3.40
CA TYR A 106 -2.19 -8.91 2.04
C TYR A 106 -2.99 -10.21 1.99
N ILE A 107 -4.30 -10.07 1.78
CA ILE A 107 -5.25 -11.17 1.73
C ILE A 107 -5.60 -11.44 0.27
N TYR A 108 -5.44 -12.69 -0.18
CA TYR A 108 -5.63 -13.09 -1.58
C TYR A 108 -6.15 -14.52 -1.72
N GLY A 109 -6.47 -14.94 -2.95
CA GLY A 109 -7.11 -16.22 -3.23
C GLY A 109 -8.63 -16.12 -3.21
N GLY A 110 -9.34 -17.24 -2.94
CA GLY A 110 -10.80 -17.25 -2.78
C GLY A 110 -11.64 -17.51 -4.04
N GLY A 111 -11.02 -17.59 -5.21
CA GLY A 111 -11.68 -17.94 -6.48
C GLY A 111 -12.34 -16.75 -7.20
N LYS A 112 -13.17 -17.03 -8.21
CA LYS A 112 -13.72 -16.00 -9.10
C LYS A 112 -14.69 -15.01 -8.42
N HIS A 113 -15.31 -15.42 -7.31
CA HIS A 113 -16.36 -14.66 -6.62
C HIS A 113 -15.91 -14.10 -5.27
N SER A 114 -14.63 -14.24 -4.94
CA SER A 114 -14.11 -13.67 -3.70
C SER A 114 -13.81 -12.20 -3.84
N ASP A 115 -14.06 -11.48 -2.77
CA ASP A 115 -13.71 -10.08 -2.63
C ASP A 115 -12.99 -9.87 -1.28
N PRO A 116 -11.73 -10.35 -1.18
CA PRO A 116 -10.98 -10.29 0.07
C PRO A 116 -10.76 -8.84 0.55
N ASP A 117 -10.86 -7.86 -0.35
CA ASP A 117 -10.63 -6.45 -0.09
C ASP A 117 -11.82 -5.74 0.57
N ASN A 118 -13.03 -6.25 0.33
CA ASN A 118 -14.26 -5.84 1.01
C ASN A 118 -14.58 -6.69 2.23
N ASP A 119 -14.17 -7.97 2.24
CA ASP A 119 -14.37 -8.86 3.40
C ASP A 119 -13.49 -8.48 4.59
N TYR A 120 -12.35 -7.84 4.35
CA TYR A 120 -11.39 -7.45 5.38
C TYR A 120 -10.84 -6.04 5.12
N ASP A 121 -11.06 -5.14 6.08
CA ASP A 121 -10.40 -3.82 6.07
C ASP A 121 -8.93 -3.99 6.47
N TRP A 122 -8.08 -4.32 5.49
CA TRP A 122 -6.64 -4.53 5.67
C TRP A 122 -5.89 -3.27 6.10
N ILE A 123 -6.41 -2.07 5.81
CA ILE A 123 -5.79 -0.80 6.18
C ILE A 123 -5.78 -0.66 7.70
N GLN A 124 -6.84 -1.10 8.39
CA GLN A 124 -6.93 -1.01 9.85
C GLN A 124 -5.79 -1.77 10.58
N TYR A 125 -5.26 -2.83 9.96
CA TYR A 125 -4.19 -3.66 10.52
C TYR A 125 -2.79 -3.17 10.14
N ALA A 126 -2.69 -2.04 9.43
CA ALA A 126 -1.40 -1.47 9.08
C ALA A 126 -0.60 -1.07 10.31
N LYS A 127 0.70 -1.38 10.30
CA LYS A 127 1.63 -1.08 11.40
C LYS A 127 2.95 -0.54 10.89
N LEU A 128 3.56 0.35 11.68
CA LEU A 128 4.93 0.78 11.47
C LEU A 128 5.86 -0.36 11.87
N VAL A 129 6.84 -0.67 11.02
CA VAL A 129 7.82 -1.73 11.26
C VAL A 129 9.23 -1.19 11.08
N ASN A 130 10.19 -1.83 11.73
CA ASN A 130 11.60 -1.57 11.47
C ASN A 130 12.09 -2.51 10.36
N CYS A 131 12.94 -2.00 9.47
CA CYS A 131 13.63 -2.79 8.46
C CYS A 131 15.14 -2.63 8.65
N THR A 132 15.87 -3.73 8.58
CA THR A 132 17.33 -3.73 8.49
C THR A 132 17.70 -4.27 7.13
N GLU A 133 18.32 -3.44 6.30
CA GLU A 133 18.83 -3.86 5.00
C GLU A 133 20.23 -4.46 5.18
N GLU A 134 20.42 -5.71 4.74
CA GLU A 134 21.71 -6.39 4.68
C GLU A 134 21.94 -6.92 3.26
N GLN A 135 23.00 -6.46 2.61
CA GLN A 135 23.40 -6.95 1.29
C GLN A 135 24.39 -8.11 1.44
N VAL A 136 23.94 -9.33 1.16
CA VAL A 136 24.75 -10.55 1.31
C VAL A 136 25.18 -11.06 -0.07
N THR A 137 26.49 -11.21 -0.30
CA THR A 137 27.03 -11.88 -1.49
C THR A 137 27.38 -13.33 -1.15
N VAL A 138 26.73 -14.30 -1.79
CA VAL A 138 26.98 -15.73 -1.55
C VAL A 138 27.51 -16.39 -2.83
N THR A 139 28.68 -17.02 -2.74
CA THR A 139 29.16 -17.94 -3.78
C THR A 139 28.90 -19.37 -3.33
N LYS A 140 28.08 -20.11 -4.07
CA LYS A 140 27.74 -21.51 -3.76
C LYS A 140 28.39 -22.44 -4.79
N TYR A 141 29.25 -23.34 -4.30
CA TYR A 141 29.82 -24.42 -5.10
C TYR A 141 29.17 -25.73 -4.70
N THR A 142 28.90 -26.59 -5.68
CA THR A 142 28.43 -27.96 -5.46
C THR A 142 29.23 -28.85 -6.40
N PHE A 143 29.79 -29.91 -5.86
CA PHE A 143 30.70 -30.81 -6.57
C PHE A 143 30.11 -32.23 -6.57
N SER A 144 30.38 -32.98 -7.63
CA SER A 144 30.07 -34.40 -7.75
C SER A 144 31.28 -35.15 -8.31
N GLU A 145 31.34 -36.46 -8.09
CA GLU A 145 32.38 -37.32 -8.65
C GLU A 145 32.21 -37.50 -10.16
N VAL A 146 33.31 -37.76 -10.86
CA VAL A 146 33.33 -38.13 -12.28
C VAL A 146 33.56 -39.64 -12.33
N GLU A 147 32.60 -40.41 -12.85
CA GLU A 147 32.82 -41.84 -13.10
C GLU A 147 33.89 -42.01 -14.20
N ALA A 148 34.85 -42.90 -13.94
CA ALA A 148 36.00 -43.18 -14.81
C ALA A 148 35.69 -44.23 -15.89
#